data_AF-A0A822GDD2-F1
#
_entry.id   AF-A0A822GDD2-F1
#
_cell.length_a   1.000
_cell.length_b   1.000
_cell.length_c   1.000
_cell.angle_alpha   90.00
_cell.angle_beta   90.00
_cell.angle_gamma   90.00
#
_symmetry.space_group_name_H-M   'P 1'
#
loop_
_entity.id
_entity.type
_entity.pdbx_description
1 polymer ?
#
loop_
_entity_poly.entity_id
_entity_poly.type
_entity_poly.pdbx_seq_one_letter_code
_entity_poly.pdbx_strand_id
1 'polypeptide(L)'
;MVQQQEISVANIGDMGLPVVAETWDGYLNDFRAFSIKEEHVFEALNHARESGPVVEEGNVGGGTGMASFGYKAGTGTSSRIVNGLNYTVGVLVQANFGRKHQLIIAGVPMGKELLDIEANASPIPDKDVGSIIVIVATNAPLLPHQLQ
;
A
#
# COMPACT_ATOMS: atom_id res chain seq x y z
N MET A 1 33.00 26.53 -14.85
CA MET A 1 32.44 27.36 -13.77
C MET A 1 31.44 26.49 -13.04
N VAL A 2 31.81 25.97 -11.88
CA VAL A 2 30.94 25.15 -11.04
C VAL A 2 30.07 26.13 -10.26
N GLN A 3 28.76 26.09 -10.49
CA GLN A 3 27.81 26.83 -9.65
C GLN A 3 27.81 26.13 -8.28
N GLN A 4 28.35 26.80 -7.27
CA GLN A 4 28.16 26.42 -5.87
C GLN A 4 26.68 26.64 -5.55
N GLN A 5 25.98 25.56 -5.26
CA GLN A 5 24.65 25.63 -4.67
C GLN A 5 24.87 25.92 -3.18
N GLU A 6 24.52 27.14 -2.75
CA GLU A 6 24.51 27.51 -1.33
C GLU A 6 23.51 26.60 -0.61
N ILE A 7 24.01 25.73 0.26
CA ILE A 7 23.16 24.99 1.19
C ILE A 7 22.77 25.98 2.29
N SER A 8 21.60 26.59 2.15
CA SER A 8 20.97 27.37 3.21
C SER A 8 20.79 26.48 4.44
N VAL A 9 21.15 26.99 5.62
CA VAL A 9 20.92 26.32 6.91
C VAL A 9 19.43 26.02 7.03
N ALA A 10 19.05 24.74 6.97
CA ALA A 10 17.66 24.31 7.07
C ALA A 10 17.03 24.82 8.38
N ASN A 11 15.84 25.44 8.31
CA ASN A 11 15.08 25.69 9.53
C ASN A 11 14.71 24.35 10.17
N ILE A 12 14.49 24.31 11.48
CA ILE A 12 14.00 23.10 12.15
C ILE A 12 12.62 22.65 11.59
N GLY A 13 11.86 23.57 10.96
CA GLY A 13 10.65 23.27 10.19
C GLY A 13 10.87 22.71 8.77
N ASP A 14 12.11 22.77 8.27
CA ASP A 14 12.54 22.22 6.98
C ASP A 14 13.18 20.81 7.14
N MET A 15 13.15 20.22 8.34
CA MET A 15 13.53 18.83 8.52
C MET A 15 12.45 17.94 7.87
N GLY A 16 12.69 17.55 6.62
CA GLY A 16 11.93 16.50 5.96
C GLY A 16 12.13 15.20 6.73
N LEU A 17 11.15 14.84 7.57
CA LEU A 17 11.01 13.52 8.17
C LEU A 17 9.99 12.74 7.34
N PRO A 18 10.35 12.24 6.14
CA PRO A 18 9.40 11.57 5.28
C PRO A 18 8.90 10.30 5.94
N VAL A 19 7.59 10.08 5.86
CA VAL A 19 6.98 8.81 6.26
C VAL A 19 7.05 7.88 5.07
N VAL A 20 7.87 6.83 5.18
CA VAL A 20 8.03 5.78 4.17
C VAL A 20 7.76 4.44 4.82
N ALA A 21 7.00 3.60 4.14
CA ALA A 21 6.68 2.24 4.55
C ALA A 21 6.89 1.27 3.38
N GLU A 22 7.02 -0.02 3.68
CA GLU A 22 7.29 -1.05 2.68
C GLU A 22 6.46 -2.31 2.89
N THR A 23 6.29 -3.05 1.80
CA THR A 23 6.05 -4.48 1.84
C THR A 23 7.00 -5.16 0.87
N TRP A 24 7.36 -6.43 1.13
CA TRP A 24 8.40 -7.12 0.38
C TRP A 24 7.87 -7.86 -0.87
N ASP A 25 8.29 -7.45 -2.06
CA ASP A 25 7.86 -8.00 -3.36
C ASP A 25 8.83 -9.01 -4.00
N GLY A 26 9.80 -9.51 -3.25
CA GLY A 26 10.92 -10.30 -3.82
C GLY A 26 10.56 -11.64 -4.45
N TYR A 27 9.28 -12.04 -4.46
CA TYR A 27 8.80 -13.17 -5.28
C TYR A 27 8.61 -12.80 -6.75
N LEU A 28 8.20 -11.55 -7.04
CA LEU A 28 7.87 -11.09 -8.39
C LEU A 28 8.81 -9.97 -8.88
N ASN A 29 9.62 -9.41 -7.99
CA ASN A 29 10.53 -8.31 -8.29
C ASN A 29 11.97 -8.65 -7.87
N ASP A 30 12.95 -8.18 -8.66
CA ASP A 30 14.35 -8.19 -8.25
C ASP A 30 14.68 -6.93 -7.45
N PHE A 31 14.37 -6.97 -6.15
CA PHE A 31 14.62 -5.84 -5.25
C PHE A 31 16.11 -5.48 -5.10
N ARG A 32 17.04 -6.38 -5.48
CA ARG A 32 18.48 -6.12 -5.41
C ARG A 32 19.00 -5.31 -6.60
N ALA A 33 18.21 -5.18 -7.67
CA ALA A 33 18.57 -4.39 -8.85
C ALA A 33 18.46 -2.87 -8.61
N PHE A 34 17.86 -2.43 -7.49
CA PHE A 34 17.60 -1.01 -7.21
C PHE A 34 16.89 -0.31 -8.38
N SER A 35 15.87 -0.96 -8.94
CA SER A 35 15.17 -0.52 -10.16
C SER A 35 14.31 0.74 -9.95
N ILE A 36 13.89 1.04 -8.71
CA ILE A 36 13.20 2.28 -8.37
C ILE A 36 14.21 3.42 -8.28
N LYS A 37 13.96 4.51 -9.01
CA LYS A 37 14.80 5.70 -9.09
C LYS A 37 14.08 6.93 -8.57
N GLU A 38 14.82 8.01 -8.35
CA GLU A 38 14.32 9.29 -7.87
C GLU A 38 13.23 9.85 -8.81
N GLU A 39 13.39 9.67 -10.12
CA GLU A 39 12.42 10.13 -11.12
C GLU A 39 11.05 9.46 -10.94
N HIS A 40 11.02 8.18 -10.56
CA HIS A 40 9.75 7.47 -10.30
C HIS A 40 9.04 8.02 -9.06
N VAL A 41 9.80 8.47 -8.04
CA VAL A 41 9.23 9.10 -6.84
C VAL A 41 8.61 10.44 -7.20
N PHE A 42 9.32 11.27 -7.96
CA PHE A 42 8.79 12.56 -8.40
C PHE A 42 7.63 12.41 -9.39
N GLU A 43 7.66 11.42 -10.27
CA GLU A 43 6.54 11.10 -11.14
C GLU A 43 5.29 10.77 -10.33
N ALA A 44 5.41 9.92 -9.31
CA ALA A 44 4.30 9.58 -8.42
C ALA A 44 3.75 10.81 -7.66
N LEU A 45 4.65 11.69 -7.16
CA LEU A 45 4.26 12.93 -6.49
C LEU A 45 3.54 13.90 -7.45
N ASN A 46 4.04 14.06 -8.66
CA ASN A 46 3.48 14.98 -9.66
C ASN A 46 2.15 14.48 -10.26
N HIS A 47 1.94 13.16 -10.28
CA HIS A 47 0.69 12.56 -10.74
C HIS A 47 -0.37 12.42 -9.64
N ALA A 48 -0.03 12.67 -8.37
CA ALA A 48 -0.97 12.65 -7.27
C ALA A 48 -2.07 13.71 -7.49
N ARG A 49 -3.34 13.31 -7.34
CA ARG A 49 -4.50 14.17 -7.59
C ARG A 49 -5.22 14.47 -6.28
N GLU A 50 -5.61 15.72 -6.07
CA GLU A 50 -6.43 16.13 -4.92
C GLU A 50 -7.85 15.55 -4.98
N SER A 51 -8.36 15.37 -6.20
CA SER A 51 -9.70 14.83 -6.47
C SER A 51 -9.73 14.17 -7.85
N GLY A 52 -10.77 13.36 -8.10
CA GLY A 52 -10.96 12.73 -9.40
C GLY A 52 -11.55 11.33 -9.30
N PRO A 53 -11.28 10.45 -10.30
CA PRO A 53 -11.79 9.08 -10.29
C PRO A 53 -11.23 8.30 -9.10
N VAL A 54 -11.86 7.15 -8.84
CA VAL A 54 -11.39 6.20 -7.81
C VAL A 54 -9.91 5.87 -8.04
N VAL A 55 -9.15 5.78 -6.95
CA VAL A 55 -7.74 5.39 -6.94
C VAL A 55 -7.59 4.06 -7.70
N GLU A 56 -6.58 3.94 -8.54
CA GLU A 56 -6.28 2.69 -9.24
C GLU A 56 -5.89 1.59 -8.25
N GLU A 57 -6.38 0.38 -8.47
CA GLU A 57 -6.20 -0.78 -7.58
C GLU A 57 -5.49 -1.94 -8.28
N GLY A 58 -5.00 -2.90 -7.49
CA GLY A 58 -4.26 -4.07 -7.94
C GLY A 58 -2.78 -3.78 -8.14
N ASN A 59 -2.26 -4.08 -9.33
CA ASN A 59 -0.82 -4.15 -9.62
C ASN A 59 -0.24 -2.78 -9.99
N VAL A 60 -0.46 -1.77 -9.16
CA VAL A 60 -0.08 -0.38 -9.42
C VAL A 60 0.72 0.21 -8.27
N GLY A 61 1.64 1.13 -8.58
CA GLY A 61 2.51 1.78 -7.60
C GLY A 61 3.35 0.76 -6.80
N GLY A 62 3.45 0.96 -5.48
CA GLY A 62 4.13 0.02 -4.60
C GLY A 62 3.47 -1.37 -4.52
N GLY A 63 2.19 -1.49 -4.90
CA GLY A 63 1.46 -2.76 -4.96
C GLY A 63 1.84 -3.68 -6.14
N THR A 64 2.65 -3.20 -7.08
CA THR A 64 2.92 -3.88 -8.36
C THR A 64 3.37 -5.33 -8.19
N GLY A 65 4.37 -5.58 -7.35
CA GLY A 65 4.93 -6.92 -7.12
C GLY A 65 4.30 -7.71 -5.96
N MET A 66 3.21 -7.23 -5.38
CA MET A 66 2.67 -7.80 -4.13
C MET A 66 1.70 -8.96 -4.35
N ALA A 67 1.64 -9.87 -3.37
CA ALA A 67 0.79 -11.04 -3.36
C ALA A 67 0.19 -11.30 -1.98
N SER A 68 -1.07 -11.71 -1.93
CA SER A 68 -1.79 -11.96 -0.68
C SER A 68 -2.64 -13.23 -0.81
N PHE A 69 -2.66 -14.05 0.23
CA PHE A 69 -3.42 -15.31 0.26
C PHE A 69 -3.12 -16.24 -0.93
N GLY A 70 -1.88 -16.24 -1.42
CA GLY A 70 -1.45 -17.04 -2.57
C GLY A 70 -1.95 -16.55 -3.94
N TYR A 71 -2.65 -15.41 -3.98
CA TYR A 71 -3.14 -14.75 -5.20
C TYR A 71 -2.40 -13.43 -5.45
N LYS A 72 -2.56 -12.88 -6.65
CA LYS A 72 -2.08 -11.53 -6.93
C LYS A 72 -2.85 -10.53 -6.07
N ALA A 73 -2.12 -9.59 -5.46
CA ALA A 73 -2.65 -8.52 -4.64
C ALA A 73 -2.03 -7.18 -5.05
N GLY A 74 -1.86 -6.25 -4.10
CA GLY A 74 -1.29 -4.93 -4.36
C GLY A 74 -2.06 -3.83 -3.67
N THR A 75 -2.31 -2.76 -4.40
CA THR A 75 -3.01 -1.57 -3.91
C THR A 75 -4.51 -1.83 -3.82
N GLY A 76 -5.14 -1.47 -2.71
CA GLY A 76 -6.59 -1.54 -2.56
C GLY A 76 -7.12 -0.36 -1.78
N THR A 77 -8.37 0.05 -2.01
CA THR A 77 -8.99 1.18 -1.34
C THR A 77 -10.45 0.92 -0.97
N SER A 78 -10.92 1.58 0.08
CA SER A 78 -12.35 1.62 0.41
C SER A 78 -12.66 2.84 1.25
N SER A 79 -13.93 3.23 1.30
CA SER A 79 -14.37 4.31 2.18
C SER A 79 -15.75 4.04 2.77
N ARG A 80 -16.06 4.72 3.88
CA ARG A 80 -17.38 4.73 4.52
C ARG A 80 -17.74 6.14 4.94
N ILE A 81 -19.01 6.49 4.75
CA ILE A 81 -19.62 7.68 5.34
C ILE A 81 -20.24 7.25 6.67
N VAL A 82 -19.91 7.98 7.74
CA VAL A 82 -20.45 7.76 9.07
C VAL A 82 -21.81 8.47 9.16
N ASN A 83 -22.87 7.66 9.17
CA ASN A 83 -24.24 8.15 9.21
C ASN A 83 -24.49 9.06 10.42
N GLY A 84 -25.14 10.20 10.17
CA GLY A 84 -25.52 11.16 11.21
C GLY A 84 -24.42 12.14 11.63
N LEU A 85 -23.17 11.96 11.19
CA LEU A 85 -22.05 12.85 11.54
C LEU A 85 -21.37 13.53 10.34
N ASN A 86 -21.74 13.16 9.11
CA ASN A 86 -21.12 13.66 7.87
C ASN A 86 -19.58 13.50 7.83
N TYR A 87 -19.06 12.52 8.56
CA TYR A 87 -17.65 12.15 8.48
C TYR A 87 -17.43 11.05 7.45
N THR A 88 -16.26 11.06 6.84
CA THR A 88 -15.78 10.02 5.93
C THR A 88 -14.55 9.38 6.54
N VAL A 89 -14.48 8.06 6.46
CA VAL A 89 -13.26 7.28 6.71
C VAL A 89 -12.86 6.64 5.40
N GLY A 90 -11.69 7.01 4.87
CA GLY A 90 -11.06 6.39 3.71
C GLY A 90 -9.90 5.51 4.16
N VAL A 91 -9.68 4.40 3.44
CA VAL A 91 -8.61 3.45 3.71
C VAL A 91 -7.91 3.13 2.39
N LEU A 92 -6.58 3.19 2.39
CA LEU A 92 -5.72 2.70 1.32
C LEU A 92 -4.82 1.61 1.91
N VAL A 93 -4.67 0.49 1.21
CA VAL A 93 -3.83 -0.63 1.62
C VAL A 93 -2.84 -1.02 0.54
N GLN A 94 -1.67 -1.50 0.96
CA GLN A 94 -0.75 -2.28 0.15
C GLN A 94 -0.67 -3.69 0.75
N ALA A 95 -1.41 -4.63 0.18
CA ALA A 95 -1.60 -5.97 0.73
C ALA A 95 -0.57 -6.97 0.20
N ASN A 96 0.18 -7.59 1.11
CA ASN A 96 1.22 -8.57 0.78
C ASN A 96 1.35 -9.66 1.85
N PHE A 97 0.24 -10.27 2.27
CA PHE A 97 0.21 -11.14 3.46
C PHE A 97 -0.76 -12.31 3.33
N GLY A 98 -0.70 -13.21 4.33
CA GLY A 98 -1.69 -14.25 4.53
C GLY A 98 -1.50 -15.47 3.64
N ARG A 99 -1.91 -16.62 4.17
CA ARG A 99 -1.89 -17.93 3.51
C ARG A 99 -3.19 -18.21 2.79
N LYS A 100 -3.13 -19.01 1.72
CA LYS A 100 -4.30 -19.24 0.86
C LYS A 100 -5.55 -19.68 1.61
N HIS A 101 -5.41 -20.65 2.52
CA HIS A 101 -6.53 -21.19 3.31
C HIS A 101 -7.14 -20.19 4.32
N GLN A 102 -6.50 -19.05 4.56
CA GLN A 102 -6.97 -18.00 5.49
C GLN A 102 -7.89 -16.98 4.80
N LEU A 103 -8.01 -17.02 3.46
CA LEU A 103 -8.85 -16.07 2.73
C LEU A 103 -10.32 -16.23 3.11
N ILE A 104 -10.90 -15.15 3.65
CA ILE A 104 -12.32 -15.03 3.96
C ILE A 104 -12.87 -13.81 3.23
N ILE A 105 -13.93 -13.99 2.44
CA ILE A 105 -14.62 -12.91 1.71
C ILE A 105 -16.07 -12.89 2.16
N ALA A 106 -16.55 -11.75 2.66
CA ALA A 106 -17.91 -11.59 3.16
C ALA A 106 -18.35 -12.68 4.17
N GLY A 107 -17.41 -13.15 5.00
CA GLY A 107 -17.63 -14.22 5.98
C GLY A 107 -17.50 -15.65 5.43
N VAL A 108 -17.34 -15.83 4.13
CA VAL A 108 -17.18 -17.16 3.49
C VAL A 108 -15.69 -17.54 3.45
N PRO A 109 -15.28 -18.73 3.92
CA PRO A 109 -13.88 -19.17 3.95
C PRO A 109 -13.39 -19.63 2.56
N MET A 110 -13.39 -18.71 1.59
CA MET A 110 -13.03 -18.94 0.18
C MET A 110 -11.68 -19.63 0.00
N GLY A 111 -10.72 -19.38 0.90
CA GLY A 111 -9.43 -20.05 0.89
C GLY A 111 -9.52 -21.58 0.95
N LYS A 112 -10.51 -22.13 1.67
CA LYS A 112 -10.75 -23.57 1.74
C LYS A 112 -11.55 -24.08 0.55
N GLU A 113 -12.59 -23.34 0.15
CA GLU A 113 -13.46 -23.69 -0.98
C GLU A 113 -12.70 -23.75 -2.31
N LEU A 114 -11.66 -22.93 -2.48
CA LEU A 114 -10.88 -22.86 -3.72
C LEU A 114 -9.66 -23.80 -3.76
N LEU A 115 -9.27 -24.41 -2.63
CA LEU A 115 -8.11 -25.31 -2.58
C LEU A 115 -8.34 -26.60 -3.39
N ASP A 116 -9.58 -27.07 -3.47
CA ASP A 116 -9.93 -28.30 -4.18
C ASP A 116 -9.95 -28.14 -5.71
N ILE A 117 -9.93 -26.89 -6.21
CA ILE A 117 -10.09 -26.57 -7.64
C ILE A 117 -8.74 -26.31 -8.33
N GLU A 118 -7.72 -25.87 -7.59
CA GLU A 118 -6.48 -25.38 -8.19
C GLU A 118 -5.32 -26.39 -8.06
N ALA A 119 -4.78 -26.85 -9.20
CA ALA A 119 -3.51 -27.57 -9.25
C ALA A 119 -2.37 -26.62 -8.81
N ASN A 120 -1.72 -26.95 -7.70
CA ASN A 120 -0.68 -26.15 -7.01
C ASN A 120 0.54 -25.79 -7.90
N ALA A 121 0.45 -24.70 -8.65
CA ALA A 121 1.61 -24.08 -9.29
C ALA A 121 1.55 -22.54 -9.16
N SER A 122 1.46 -22.01 -7.94
CA SER A 122 1.73 -20.60 -7.70
C SER A 122 3.24 -20.39 -7.51
N PRO A 123 3.88 -19.43 -8.20
CA PRO A 123 5.27 -19.07 -7.92
C PRO A 123 5.43 -18.43 -6.53
N ILE A 124 4.33 -18.06 -5.86
CA ILE A 124 4.29 -17.49 -4.52
C ILE A 124 4.12 -18.64 -3.51
N PRO A 125 5.11 -18.90 -2.64
CA PRO A 125 5.02 -19.91 -1.60
C PRO A 125 3.91 -19.61 -0.60
N ASP A 126 3.17 -20.64 -0.17
CA ASP A 126 2.20 -20.54 0.93
C ASP A 126 2.93 -20.51 2.28
N LYS A 127 3.52 -19.36 2.62
CA LYS A 127 4.29 -19.12 3.86
C LYS A 127 3.58 -18.09 4.75
N ASP A 128 3.74 -18.26 6.06
CA ASP A 128 3.21 -17.32 7.08
C ASP A 128 4.13 -16.11 7.27
N VAL A 129 4.56 -15.51 6.17
CA VAL A 129 5.45 -14.36 6.21
C VAL A 129 4.93 -13.38 5.18
N GLY A 130 4.62 -12.18 5.62
CA GLY A 130 4.10 -11.12 4.78
C GLY A 130 3.89 -9.84 5.58
N SER A 131 3.47 -8.80 4.87
CA SER A 131 3.25 -7.48 5.44
C SER A 131 2.05 -6.81 4.78
N ILE A 132 1.47 -5.86 5.49
CA ILE A 132 0.43 -4.99 4.97
C ILE A 132 0.66 -3.59 5.53
N ILE A 133 0.58 -2.60 4.66
CA ILE A 133 0.50 -1.20 5.07
C ILE A 133 -0.95 -0.76 4.92
N VAL A 134 -1.48 -0.07 5.94
CA VAL A 134 -2.83 0.48 5.97
C VAL A 134 -2.73 1.96 6.30
N ILE A 135 -3.22 2.80 5.39
CA ILE A 135 -3.35 4.25 5.59
C ILE A 135 -4.82 4.53 5.80
N VAL A 136 -5.16 5.16 6.94
CA VAL A 136 -6.52 5.58 7.26
C VAL A 136 -6.57 7.10 7.27
N ALA A 137 -7.52 7.67 6.53
CA ALA A 137 -7.76 9.10 6.46
C ALA A 137 -9.20 9.42 6.87
N THR A 138 -9.39 10.50 7.60
CA THR A 138 -10.73 10.96 7.98
C THR A 138 -10.80 12.48 8.09
N ASN A 139 -11.98 13.04 7.84
CA ASN A 139 -12.29 14.46 8.10
C ASN A 139 -12.89 14.68 9.51
N ALA A 140 -12.99 13.64 10.34
CA ALA A 140 -13.38 13.79 11.74
C ALA A 140 -12.28 14.54 12.53
N PRO A 141 -12.63 15.48 13.42
CA PRO A 141 -11.67 16.29 14.15
C PRO A 141 -11.09 15.52 15.36
N LEU A 142 -10.27 14.50 15.07
CA LEU A 142 -9.67 13.64 16.07
C LEU A 142 -8.35 14.22 16.60
N LEU A 143 -8.13 14.06 17.91
CA LEU A 143 -6.86 14.32 18.57
C LEU A 143 -5.87 13.19 18.26
N PRO A 144 -4.55 13.42 18.37
CA PRO A 144 -3.54 12.39 18.04
C PRO A 144 -3.73 11.04 18.76
N HIS A 145 -4.16 11.05 20.02
CA HIS A 145 -4.40 9.82 20.78
C HIS A 145 -5.68 9.07 20.36
N GLN A 146 -6.58 9.73 19.62
CA GLN A 146 -7.78 9.10 19.07
C GLN A 146 -7.51 8.47 17.69
N LEU A 147 -6.34 8.75 17.10
CA LEU A 147 -5.87 8.15 15.85
C LEU A 147 -5.01 6.90 16.07
N GLN A 148 -4.64 6.60 17.32
CA GLN A 148 -3.91 5.38 17.72
C GLN A 148 -4.89 4.24 18.00
#